data_AF-A0A2W4ZWI6-F1
#
_entry.id   AF-A0A2W4ZWI6-F1
#
_cell.length_a   1.000
_cell.length_b   1.000
_cell.length_c   1.000
_cell.angle_alpha   90.00
_cell.angle_beta   90.00
_cell.angle_gamma   90.00
#
_symmetry.space_group_name_H-M   'P 1'
#
loop_
_entity.id
_entity.type
_entity.pdbx_description
1 polymer ?
#
loop_
_entity_poly.entity_id
_entity_poly.type
_entity_poly.pdbx_seq_one_letter_code
_entity_poly.pdbx_strand_id
1 'polypeptide(L)' 'LAYIHPLQNRSISVREAARIQSFPDDFVFYAPMTRMFELVGNSVPPLLAEAVAKPLVQLIQSYRKK' A
#
# COMPACT_ATOMS: atom_id res chain seq x y z
N LEU A 1 -4.26 -22.50 -5.37
CA LEU A 1 -4.23 -21.21 -6.08
C LEU A 1 -5.12 -20.22 -5.31
N ALA A 2 -4.53 -19.36 -4.49
CA ALA A 2 -5.27 -18.27 -3.84
C ALA A 2 -5.16 -16.99 -4.70
N TYR A 3 -6.13 -16.07 -4.56
CA TYR A 3 -6.14 -14.75 -5.21
C TYR A 3 -6.01 -14.81 -6.74
N ILE A 4 -7.03 -15.39 -7.39
CA ILE A 4 -7.09 -15.59 -8.85
C ILE A 4 -7.57 -14.32 -9.56
N HIS A 5 -6.93 -13.99 -10.68
CA HIS A 5 -7.37 -12.89 -11.53
C HIS A 5 -8.76 -13.22 -12.12
N PRO A 6 -9.72 -12.29 -12.11
CA PRO A 6 -11.12 -12.59 -12.45
C PRO A 6 -11.34 -13.10 -13.88
N LEU A 7 -10.46 -12.70 -14.81
CA LEU A 7 -10.60 -12.99 -16.24
C LEU A 7 -9.44 -13.79 -16.85
N GLN A 8 -8.39 -14.08 -16.09
CA GLN A 8 -7.15 -14.67 -16.62
C GLN A 8 -6.76 -15.87 -15.78
N ASN A 9 -6.27 -16.95 -16.40
CA ASN A 9 -5.88 -18.17 -15.71
C ASN A 9 -4.50 -18.02 -15.02
N ARG A 10 -4.41 -17.07 -14.08
CA ARG A 10 -3.23 -16.78 -13.25
C ARG A 10 -3.68 -16.18 -11.91
N SER A 11 -2.78 -16.18 -10.92
CA SER A 11 -2.96 -15.35 -9.73
C SER A 11 -2.77 -13.86 -10.05
N ILE A 12 -3.24 -12.99 -9.15
CA ILE A 12 -2.96 -11.56 -9.24
C ILE A 12 -1.44 -11.31 -9.17
N SER A 13 -0.98 -10.32 -9.91
CA SER A 13 0.39 -9.84 -9.91
C SER A 13 0.69 -9.03 -8.65
N VAL A 14 1.99 -8.85 -8.35
CA VAL A 14 2.44 -7.94 -7.28
C VAL A 14 1.87 -6.54 -7.47
N ARG A 15 1.77 -6.05 -8.71
CA ARG A 15 1.23 -4.71 -9.00
C ARG A 15 -0.27 -4.62 -8.73
N GLU A 16 -1.03 -5.64 -9.09
CA GLU A 16 -2.47 -5.68 -8.78
C GLU A 16 -2.70 -5.71 -7.27
N ALA A 17 -1.93 -6.52 -6.53
CA ALA A 17 -1.98 -6.54 -5.07
C ALA A 17 -1.60 -5.16 -4.47
N ALA A 18 -0.58 -4.50 -5.01
CA ALA A 18 -0.15 -3.19 -4.55
C ALA A 18 -1.23 -2.11 -4.78
N ARG A 19 -1.92 -2.13 -5.93
CA ARG A 19 -3.04 -1.23 -6.21
C ARG A 19 -4.21 -1.43 -5.25
N ILE A 20 -4.55 -2.69 -4.93
CA ILE A 20 -5.57 -3.00 -3.90
C ILE A 20 -5.17 -2.39 -2.55
N GLN A 21 -3.88 -2.44 -2.22
CA GLN A 21 -3.31 -1.79 -1.03
C GLN A 21 -3.08 -0.28 -1.21
N SER A 22 -3.64 0.36 -2.24
CA SER A 22 -3.53 1.80 -2.50
C SER A 22 -2.11 2.34 -2.71
N PHE A 23 -1.15 1.48 -3.06
CA PHE A 23 0.17 1.96 -3.46
C PHE A 23 0.10 2.73 -4.77
N PRO A 24 0.83 3.85 -4.89
CA PRO A 24 1.06 4.51 -6.16
C PRO A 24 1.62 3.55 -7.22
N ASP A 25 1.23 3.74 -8.48
CA ASP A 25 1.64 2.88 -9.58
C ASP A 25 3.16 2.94 -9.86
N ASP A 26 3.79 4.06 -9.52
CA ASP A 26 5.23 4.31 -9.61
C ASP A 26 6.03 3.80 -8.40
N PHE A 27 5.37 3.30 -7.35
CA PHE A 27 6.06 2.72 -6.21
C PHE A 27 6.74 1.39 -6.58
N VAL A 28 8.06 1.29 -6.39
CA VAL A 28 8.85 0.10 -6.75
C VAL A 28 9.26 -0.68 -5.49
N PHE A 29 8.97 -1.98 -5.50
CA PHE A 29 9.45 -2.92 -4.48
C PHE A 29 10.76 -3.58 -4.96
N TYR A 30 11.85 -3.35 -4.23
CA TYR A 30 13.16 -3.94 -4.55
C TYR A 30 13.38 -5.24 -3.78
N ALA A 31 12.68 -6.31 -4.17
CA ALA A 31 12.81 -7.63 -3.54
C ALA A 31 12.45 -8.76 -4.51
N PRO A 32 12.82 -10.02 -4.22
CA PRO A 32 12.30 -11.18 -4.94
C PRO A 32 10.77 -11.25 -4.88
N MET A 33 10.14 -11.83 -5.91
CA MET A 33 8.68 -11.82 -6.09
C MET A 33 7.89 -12.25 -4.86
N THR A 34 8.26 -13.37 -4.23
CA THR A 34 7.61 -13.87 -3.01
C THR A 34 7.67 -12.83 -1.88
N ARG A 35 8.83 -12.21 -1.69
CA ARG A 35 9.02 -11.18 -0.67
C ARG A 35 8.24 -9.90 -1.00
N MET A 36 8.08 -9.55 -2.27
CA MET A 36 7.24 -8.41 -2.65
C MET A 36 5.77 -8.62 -2.25
N PHE A 37 5.22 -9.82 -2.41
CA PHE A 37 3.85 -10.11 -1.93
C PHE A 37 3.74 -9.98 -0.41
N GLU A 38 4.73 -10.45 0.34
CA GLU A 38 4.78 -10.27 1.80
C GLU A 38 4.86 -8.79 2.19
N LEU A 39 5.68 -7.99 1.49
CA LEU A 39 5.77 -6.55 1.73
C LEU A 39 4.44 -5.86 1.45
N VAL A 40 3.80 -6.15 0.32
CA VAL A 40 2.47 -5.59 -0.03
C VAL A 40 1.42 -6.00 1.01
N GLY A 41 1.36 -7.29 1.37
CA GLY A 41 0.34 -7.82 2.28
C GLY A 41 0.48 -7.34 3.72
N ASN A 42 1.70 -7.16 4.20
CA ASN A 42 1.97 -6.74 5.59
C ASN A 42 2.04 -5.21 5.75
N SER A 43 2.11 -4.45 4.66
CA SER A 43 2.17 -2.98 4.73
C SER A 43 0.83 -2.37 5.09
N VAL A 44 0.88 -1.18 5.70
CA VAL A 44 -0.30 -0.33 5.87
C VAL A 44 -0.62 0.34 4.52
N PRO A 45 -1.87 0.30 4.03
CA PRO A 45 -2.24 0.97 2.80
C PRO A 45 -1.93 2.48 2.84
N PRO A 46 -1.24 3.07 1.85
CA PRO A 46 -0.86 4.48 1.88
C PRO A 46 -2.01 5.47 2.10
N LEU A 47 -3.19 5.24 1.50
CA LEU A 47 -4.35 6.12 1.71
C LEU A 47 -4.88 6.05 3.14
N LEU A 48 -4.81 4.89 3.78
CA LEU A 48 -5.16 4.74 5.20
C LEU A 48 -4.15 5.48 6.08
N ALA A 49 -2.86 5.30 5.80
CA ALA A 49 -1.79 6.00 6.51
C ALA A 49 -1.94 7.52 6.39
N GLU A 50 -2.26 8.03 5.20
CA GLU A 50 -2.51 9.47 4.97
C GLU A 50 -3.72 9.97 5.78
N ALA A 51 -4.83 9.24 5.76
CA ALA A 51 -6.05 9.61 6.48
C ALA A 51 -5.81 9.73 8.00
N VAL A 52 -4.98 8.84 8.57
CA VAL A 52 -4.58 8.89 9.98
C VAL A 52 -3.55 10.01 10.25
N ALA A 53 -2.57 10.19 9.36
CA ALA A 53 -1.49 11.15 9.55
C ALA A 53 -1.97 12.61 9.45
N LYS A 54 -2.93 12.90 8.56
CA LYS A 54 -3.44 14.26 8.30
C LYS A 54 -3.90 15.01 9.57
N PRO A 55 -4.80 14.47 10.42
CA PRO A 55 -5.19 15.16 11.66
C PRO A 55 -4.03 15.29 12.67
N LEU A 56 -3.12 14.32 12.74
CA LEU A 56 -1.95 14.39 13.62
C LEU A 56 -1.02 15.54 13.21
N VAL A 57 -0.78 15.71 11.91
CA VAL A 57 0.02 16.81 11.37
C VAL A 57 -0.63 18.15 11.70
N GLN A 58 -1.95 18.28 11.51
CA GLN A 58 -2.69 19.50 11.86
C GLN A 58 -2.56 19.83 13.35
N LEU A 59 -2.70 18.82 14.21
CA LEU A 59 -2.54 18.97 15.66
C LEU A 59 -1.14 19.47 16.02
N ILE A 60 -0.09 18.81 15.53
CA ILE A 60 1.31 19.19 15.78
C ILE A 60 1.58 20.62 15.30
N GLN A 61 1.09 21.00 14.13
CA GLN A 61 1.24 22.36 13.60
C GLN A 61 0.54 23.40 14.47
N SER A 62 -0.60 23.07 15.07
CA SER A 62 -1.31 23.98 15.98
C SER A 62 -0.53 24.27 17.26
N TYR A 63 0.23 23.29 17.77
CA TYR A 63 1.12 23.49 18.92
C TYR A 63 2.37 24.31 18.58
N ARG A 64 2.91 24.21 17.36
CA ARG A 64 4.11 24.95 16.94
C ARG A 64 3.87 26.43 16.62
N LYS A 65 2.62 26.83 16.39
CA LYS A 65 2.23 28.22 16.10
C LYS A 65 1.91 29.05 17.35
N LYS A 66 1.81 28.40 18.51
CA LYS A 66 1.76 29.06 19.82
C LYS A 66 3.18 29.27 20.33
#